data_AF-A0A933RHV4-F1
#
_entry.id   AF-A0A933RHV4-F1
#
_cell.length_a   1.000
_cell.length_b   1.000
_cell.length_c   1.000
_cell.angle_alpha   90.00
_cell.angle_beta   90.00
_cell.angle_gamma   90.00
#
_symmetry.space_group_name_H-M   'P 1'
#
loop_
_entity.id
_entity.type
_entity.pdbx_description
1 polymer ?
#
loop_
_entity_poly.entity_id
_entity_poly.type
_entity_poly.pdbx_seq_one_letter_code
_entity_poly.pdbx_strand_id
1 'polypeptide(L)'
;MLERALRSAAVVCSLLVVLGWALFAIAETRQASEMTARETAGLQASRRVTPSPDQERDRERAHGKVREAVDDANDVLLAPFAFVTDGSDSEWARRTAPALIALLLYGFGLGYVARLTRTGS
;
A
#
# COMPACT_ATOMS: atom_id res chain seq x y z
N MET A 1 15.47 26.58 0.29
CA MET A 1 14.43 26.00 1.18
C MET A 1 13.42 25.16 0.39
N LEU A 2 12.92 25.65 -0.75
CA LEU A 2 12.00 24.93 -1.64
C LEU A 2 12.48 23.53 -2.05
N GLU A 3 13.76 23.39 -2.43
CA GLU A 3 14.36 22.10 -2.80
C GLU A 3 14.19 21.03 -1.71
N ARG A 4 14.48 21.40 -0.45
CA ARG A 4 14.36 20.47 0.70
C ARG A 4 12.91 20.09 0.93
N ALA A 5 11.98 21.03 0.79
CA ALA A 5 10.55 20.77 0.92
C ALA A 5 10.05 19.80 -0.18
N LEU A 6 10.40 20.06 -1.44
CA LEU A 6 10.02 19.19 -2.57
C LEU A 6 10.59 17.79 -2.43
N ARG A 7 11.86 17.67 -2.02
CA ARG A 7 12.48 16.37 -1.77
C ARG A 7 11.82 15.62 -0.62
N SER A 8 11.50 16.30 0.49
CA SER A 8 10.78 15.68 1.61
C SER A 8 9.39 15.22 1.18
N ALA A 9 8.64 16.04 0.44
CA ALA A 9 7.33 15.68 -0.08
C ALA A 9 7.40 14.46 -1.02
N ALA A 10 8.38 14.45 -1.94
CA ALA A 10 8.64 13.32 -2.84
C ALA A 10 8.88 12.00 -2.06
N VAL A 11 9.73 12.07 -1.03
CA VAL A 11 10.04 10.91 -0.17
C VAL A 11 8.80 10.45 0.59
N VAL A 12 8.05 11.36 1.22
CA VAL A 12 6.85 11.01 1.99
C VAL A 12 5.78 10.39 1.08
N CYS A 13 5.50 10.99 -0.08
CA CYS A 13 4.54 10.42 -1.04
C CYS A 13 4.96 9.03 -1.51
N SER A 14 6.25 8.85 -1.85
CA SER A 14 6.78 7.55 -2.28
C SER A 14 6.67 6.50 -1.17
N LEU A 15 6.97 6.87 0.08
CA LEU A 15 6.86 5.97 1.23
C LEU A 15 5.41 5.54 1.47
N LEU A 16 4.45 6.47 1.39
CA LEU A 16 3.02 6.16 1.53
C LEU A 16 2.55 5.19 0.43
N VAL A 17 2.97 5.41 -0.81
CA VAL A 17 2.65 4.50 -1.94
C VAL A 17 3.24 3.11 -1.74
N VAL A 18 4.53 3.01 -1.40
CA VAL A 18 5.18 1.72 -1.12
C VAL A 18 4.49 1.00 0.04
N LEU A 19 4.18 1.73 1.12
CA LEU A 19 3.57 1.14 2.31
C LEU A 19 2.16 0.61 2.01
N GLY A 20 1.33 1.38 1.31
CA GLY A 20 0.00 0.93 0.91
C GLY A 20 0.04 -0.30 0.01
N TRP A 21 0.92 -0.30 -0.99
CA TRP A 21 1.09 -1.45 -1.88
C TRP A 21 1.58 -2.70 -1.13
N ALA A 22 2.56 -2.56 -0.23
CA ALA A 22 3.07 -3.68 0.56
C ALA A 22 1.98 -4.26 1.49
N LEU A 23 1.21 -3.39 2.13
CA LEU A 23 0.10 -3.77 3.01
C LEU A 23 -1.04 -4.45 2.25
N PHE A 24 -1.31 -4.05 1.00
CA PHE A 24 -2.18 -4.78 0.08
C PHE A 24 -1.63 -6.16 -0.25
N ALA A 25 -0.37 -6.25 -0.72
CA ALA A 25 0.22 -7.52 -1.13
C ALA A 25 0.25 -8.57 0.00
N ILE A 26 0.52 -8.13 1.24
CA ILE A 26 0.45 -8.99 2.42
C ILE A 26 -0.98 -9.48 2.67
N ALA A 27 -1.98 -8.60 2.56
CA ALA A 27 -3.38 -8.96 2.79
C ALA A 27 -3.89 -9.96 1.75
N GLU A 28 -3.66 -9.69 0.46
CA GLU A 28 -4.06 -10.55 -0.65
C GLU A 28 -3.42 -11.94 -0.55
N THR A 29 -2.12 -11.99 -0.22
CA THR A 29 -1.41 -13.26 -0.04
C THR A 29 -1.96 -14.06 1.15
N ARG A 30 -2.31 -13.38 2.26
CA ARG A 30 -2.92 -14.02 3.43
C ARG A 30 -4.31 -14.56 3.11
N GLN A 31 -5.14 -13.79 2.41
CA GLN A 31 -6.49 -14.21 2.03
C GLN A 31 -6.46 -15.45 1.11
N ALA A 32 -5.59 -15.46 0.10
CA ALA A 32 -5.39 -16.62 -0.76
C ALA A 32 -4.91 -17.86 0.02
N SER A 33 -4.00 -17.65 0.99
CA SER A 33 -3.51 -18.72 1.86
C SER A 33 -4.60 -19.27 2.79
N GLU A 34 -5.44 -18.39 3.36
CA GLU A 34 -6.54 -18.79 4.23
C GLU A 34 -7.63 -19.56 3.48
N MET A 35 -7.96 -19.15 2.26
CA MET A 35 -8.90 -19.90 1.41
C MET A 35 -8.40 -21.32 1.17
N THR A 36 -7.15 -21.46 0.73
CA THR A 36 -6.50 -22.77 0.50
C THR A 36 -6.46 -23.60 1.78
N ALA A 37 -6.12 -22.97 2.92
CA ALA A 37 -6.07 -23.63 4.21
C ALA A 37 -7.46 -24.07 4.70
N ARG A 38 -8.53 -23.31 4.44
CA ARG A 38 -9.90 -23.70 4.77
C ARG A 38 -10.39 -24.85 3.91
N GLU A 39 -10.09 -24.84 2.61
CA GLU A 39 -10.37 -25.97 1.71
C GLU A 39 -9.65 -27.24 2.18
N THR A 40 -8.39 -27.12 2.59
CA THR A 40 -7.58 -28.25 3.08
C THR A 40 -7.94 -28.67 4.51
N ALA A 41 -8.25 -27.74 5.41
CA ALA A 41 -8.64 -28.04 6.79
C ALA A 41 -10.08 -28.54 6.90
N GLY A 42 -10.95 -28.19 5.95
CA GLY A 42 -12.20 -28.92 5.71
C GLY A 42 -11.96 -30.41 5.44
N LEU A 43 -10.75 -30.77 4.98
CA LEU A 43 -10.28 -32.15 4.83
C LEU A 43 -9.45 -32.66 6.04
N GLN A 44 -8.97 -31.79 6.95
CA GLN A 44 -8.07 -32.12 8.07
C GLN A 44 -8.33 -31.24 9.32
N ALA A 45 -9.48 -31.39 9.97
CA ALA A 45 -9.82 -30.60 11.15
C ALA A 45 -9.14 -31.13 12.43
N SER A 46 -8.04 -30.51 12.89
CA SER A 46 -7.78 -30.26 14.33
C SER A 46 -6.41 -29.61 14.60
N ARG A 47 -6.38 -28.73 15.62
CA ARG A 47 -5.27 -27.93 16.18
C ARG A 47 -4.89 -26.64 15.44
N ARG A 48 -5.54 -25.55 15.82
CA ARG A 48 -4.83 -24.27 16.02
C ARG A 48 -5.18 -23.71 17.39
N VAL A 49 -4.14 -23.30 18.11
CA VAL A 49 -4.23 -22.55 19.37
C VAL A 49 -4.59 -21.11 18.99
N THR A 50 -5.83 -20.71 19.27
CA THR A 50 -6.34 -19.38 18.95
C THR A 50 -5.89 -18.38 20.03
N PRO A 51 -5.34 -17.20 19.68
CA PRO A 51 -5.08 -16.13 20.64
C PRO A 51 -6.37 -15.69 21.34
N SER A 52 -6.25 -15.07 22.52
CA SER A 52 -7.46 -14.65 23.26
C SER A 52 -8.21 -13.54 22.50
N PRO A 53 -9.55 -13.50 22.55
CA PRO A 53 -10.35 -12.52 21.81
C PRO A 53 -9.99 -11.04 22.10
N ASP A 54 -9.54 -10.76 23.33
CA ASP A 54 -9.19 -9.41 23.76
C ASP A 54 -7.85 -8.95 23.17
N GLN A 55 -6.87 -9.87 23.07
CA GLN A 55 -5.58 -9.60 22.44
C GLN A 55 -5.73 -9.38 20.93
N GLU A 56 -6.62 -10.13 20.28
CA GLU A 56 -6.91 -9.93 18.86
C GLU A 56 -7.58 -8.57 18.62
N ARG A 57 -8.57 -8.20 19.45
CA ARG A 57 -9.27 -6.91 19.34
C ARG A 57 -8.38 -5.69 19.52
N ASP A 58 -7.48 -5.70 20.50
CA ASP A 58 -6.58 -4.55 20.73
C ASP A 58 -5.56 -4.42 19.60
N ARG A 59 -5.08 -5.55 19.07
CA ARG A 59 -4.19 -5.59 17.92
C ARG A 59 -4.88 -5.10 16.65
N GLU A 60 -6.10 -5.56 16.38
CA GLU A 60 -6.93 -5.11 15.26
C GLU A 60 -7.23 -3.62 15.33
N ARG A 61 -7.57 -3.08 16.51
CA ARG A 61 -7.86 -1.65 16.68
C ARG A 61 -6.66 -0.75 16.43
N ALA A 62 -5.50 -1.11 16.96
CA ALA A 62 -4.28 -0.32 16.79
C ALA A 62 -3.76 -0.41 15.35
N HIS A 63 -3.73 -1.62 14.78
CA HIS A 63 -3.29 -1.83 13.40
C HIS A 63 -4.28 -1.25 12.38
N GLY A 64 -5.59 -1.26 12.69
CA GLY A 64 -6.64 -0.75 11.83
C GLY A 64 -6.51 0.75 11.56
N LYS A 65 -6.28 1.57 12.60
CA LYS A 65 -6.18 3.03 12.43
C LYS A 65 -5.00 3.48 11.59
N VAL A 66 -3.83 2.86 11.79
CA VAL A 66 -2.63 3.18 11.00
C VAL A 66 -2.82 2.72 9.56
N ARG A 67 -3.42 1.54 9.37
CA ARG A 67 -3.73 1.01 8.04
C ARG A 67 -4.69 1.93 7.29
N GLU A 68 -5.78 2.34 7.93
CA GLU A 68 -6.79 3.25 7.38
C GLU A 68 -6.17 4.56 6.93
N ALA A 69 -5.33 5.20 7.76
CA ALA A 69 -4.66 6.45 7.39
C ALA A 69 -3.73 6.30 6.16
N VAL A 70 -3.08 5.14 6.02
CA VAL A 70 -2.24 4.84 4.84
C VAL A 70 -3.09 4.59 3.61
N ASP A 71 -4.21 3.87 3.76
CA ASP A 71 -5.13 3.58 2.66
C ASP A 71 -5.79 4.87 2.16
N ASP A 72 -6.27 5.75 3.05
CA ASP A 72 -6.82 7.07 2.71
C ASP A 72 -5.81 7.95 1.95
N ALA A 73 -4.57 7.98 2.44
CA ALA A 73 -3.51 8.73 1.78
C ALA A 73 -3.21 8.15 0.38
N ASN A 74 -3.22 6.83 0.24
CA ASN A 74 -3.05 6.18 -1.05
C ASN A 74 -4.19 6.47 -2.00
N ASP A 75 -5.44 6.45 -1.53
CA ASP A 75 -6.59 6.73 -2.38
C ASP A 75 -6.49 8.14 -2.98
N VAL A 76 -6.06 9.13 -2.18
CA VAL A 76 -5.80 10.49 -2.69
C VAL A 76 -4.61 10.54 -3.65
N LEU A 77 -3.49 9.87 -3.33
CA LEU A 77 -2.29 9.88 -4.16
C LEU A 77 -2.45 9.10 -5.47
N LEU A 78 -3.29 8.08 -5.49
CA LEU A 78 -3.48 7.17 -6.62
C LEU A 78 -4.70 7.51 -7.47
N ALA A 79 -5.67 8.28 -6.94
CA ALA A 79 -6.87 8.70 -7.67
C ALA A 79 -6.61 9.25 -9.08
N PRO A 80 -5.56 10.09 -9.32
CA PRO A 80 -5.27 10.58 -10.67
C PRO A 80 -4.88 9.51 -11.69
N PHE A 81 -4.51 8.31 -11.23
CA PHE A 81 -4.02 7.20 -12.08
C PHE A 81 -5.00 6.02 -12.14
N ALA A 82 -6.15 6.12 -11.48
CA ALA A 82 -7.14 5.04 -11.42
C ALA A 82 -7.61 4.59 -12.82
N PHE A 83 -7.71 5.54 -13.75
CA PHE A 83 -8.15 5.33 -15.14
C PHE A 83 -7.35 4.27 -15.89
N VAL A 84 -6.09 4.03 -15.51
CA VAL A 84 -5.19 3.07 -16.18
C VAL A 84 -5.67 1.62 -16.01
N THR A 85 -6.53 1.39 -15.02
CA THR A 85 -7.01 0.06 -14.65
C THR A 85 -8.52 -0.10 -14.80
N ASP A 86 -9.17 0.86 -15.46
CA ASP A 86 -10.59 0.79 -15.80
C ASP A 86 -10.84 -0.42 -16.72
N GLY A 87 -11.50 -1.45 -16.17
CA GLY A 87 -11.81 -2.69 -16.87
C GLY A 87 -10.94 -3.90 -16.52
N SER A 88 -10.02 -3.79 -15.55
CA SER A 88 -9.27 -4.95 -15.05
C SER A 88 -9.98 -5.66 -13.90
N ASP A 89 -10.28 -6.95 -14.07
CA ASP A 89 -10.77 -7.82 -13.00
C ASP A 89 -9.66 -8.24 -12.01
N SER A 90 -8.38 -8.05 -12.39
CA SER A 90 -7.25 -8.36 -11.53
C SER A 90 -7.02 -7.26 -10.49
N GLU A 91 -7.17 -7.61 -9.20
CA GLU A 91 -6.88 -6.69 -8.10
C GLU A 91 -5.39 -6.30 -8.06
N TRP A 92 -4.50 -7.24 -8.41
CA TRP A 92 -3.07 -6.96 -8.56
C TRP A 92 -2.80 -5.86 -9.58
N ALA A 93 -3.47 -5.89 -10.74
CA ALA A 93 -3.31 -4.84 -11.74
C ALA A 93 -3.86 -3.50 -11.22
N ARG A 94 -5.06 -3.50 -10.62
CA ARG A 94 -5.71 -2.32 -10.04
C ARG A 94 -4.89 -1.63 -8.95
N ARG A 95 -4.08 -2.38 -8.20
CA ARG A 95 -3.24 -1.84 -7.12
C ARG A 95 -1.81 -1.55 -7.57
N THR A 96 -1.24 -2.38 -8.44
CA THR A 96 0.19 -2.28 -8.81
C THR A 96 0.42 -1.23 -9.89
N ALA A 97 -0.43 -1.16 -10.92
CA ALA A 97 -0.19 -0.22 -12.03
C ALA A 97 -0.25 1.25 -11.57
N PRO A 98 -1.27 1.70 -10.81
CA PRO A 98 -1.29 3.06 -10.26
C PRO A 98 -0.12 3.34 -9.33
N ALA A 99 0.26 2.37 -8.48
CA ALA A 99 1.38 2.52 -7.55
C ALA A 99 2.72 2.70 -8.28
N LEU A 100 2.98 1.94 -9.35
CA LEU A 100 4.20 2.10 -10.15
C LEU A 100 4.26 3.47 -10.84
N ILE A 101 3.14 3.95 -11.39
CA ILE A 101 3.06 5.28 -12.01
C ILE A 101 3.31 6.36 -10.96
N ALA A 102 2.68 6.25 -9.80
CA ALA A 102 2.87 7.19 -8.70
C ALA A 102 4.32 7.22 -8.20
N LEU A 103 4.99 6.06 -8.06
CA LEU A 103 6.40 6.01 -7.67
C LEU A 103 7.32 6.63 -8.72
N LEU A 104 7.02 6.44 -10.00
CA LEU A 104 7.76 7.09 -11.08
C LEU A 104 7.60 8.62 -10.98
N LEU A 105 6.38 9.12 -10.82
CA LEU A 105 6.12 10.56 -10.82
C LEU A 105 6.59 11.24 -9.51
N TYR A 106 6.31 10.65 -8.37
CA TYR A 106 6.65 11.22 -7.07
C TYR A 106 8.09 10.93 -6.65
N GLY A 107 8.62 9.75 -6.94
CA GLY A 107 10.00 9.40 -6.61
C GLY A 107 10.99 9.99 -7.61
N PHE A 108 10.80 9.69 -8.89
CA PHE A 108 11.72 10.12 -9.94
C PHE A 108 11.41 11.53 -10.44
N GLY A 109 10.14 11.84 -10.75
CA GLY A 109 9.74 13.16 -11.27
C GLY A 109 10.03 14.33 -10.31
N LEU A 110 9.49 14.30 -9.09
CA LEU A 110 9.75 15.35 -8.10
C LEU A 110 11.23 15.38 -7.65
N GLY A 111 11.89 14.23 -7.56
CA GLY A 111 13.32 14.15 -7.25
C GLY A 111 14.19 14.81 -8.33
N TYR A 112 13.82 14.65 -9.60
CA TYR A 112 14.47 15.28 -10.74
C TYR A 112 14.23 16.80 -10.77
N VAL A 113 12.98 17.25 -10.57
CA VAL A 113 12.65 18.70 -10.47
C VAL A 113 13.44 19.36 -9.33
N ALA A 114 13.52 18.73 -8.16
CA ALA A 114 14.32 19.23 -7.06
C ALA A 114 15.80 19.39 -7.45
N ARG A 115 16.36 18.43 -8.21
CA ARG A 115 17.74 18.53 -8.73
C ARG A 115 17.91 19.69 -9.71
N LEU A 116 16.95 19.91 -10.63
CA LEU A 116 17.01 21.02 -11.58
C LEU A 116 17.01 22.39 -10.90
N THR A 117 16.17 22.56 -9.85
CA THR A 117 16.12 23.82 -9.10
C THR A 117 17.41 24.13 -8.33
N ARG A 118 18.28 23.14 -8.10
CA ARG A 118 19.60 23.32 -7.48
C ARG A 118 20.67 23.77 -8.47
N THR A 119 20.59 23.30 -9.72
CA THR A 119 21.55 23.65 -10.78
C THR A 119 21.29 25.00 -11.43
N GLY A 120 20.09 25.56 -11.24
CA GLY A 120 19.71 26.87 -11.79
C GLY A 120 19.82 28.06 -10.83
N SER A 121 20.33 27.84 -9.60
CA SER A 121 20.55 28.86 -8.56
C SER A 121 22.04 29.03 -8.28
#